data_AF-A0A8S2RUJ4-F1
#
_entry.id   AF-A0A8S2RUJ4-F1
#
_cell.length_a   1.000
_cell.length_b   1.000
_cell.length_c   1.000
_cell.angle_alpha   90.00
_cell.angle_beta   90.00
_cell.angle_gamma   90.00
#
_symmetry.space_group_name_H-M   'P 1'
#
loop_
_entity.id
_entity.type
_entity.pdbx_description
1 polymer ?
#
loop_
_entity_poly.entity_id
_entity_poly.type
_entity_poly.pdbx_seq_one_letter_code
_entity_poly.pdbx_strand_id
1 'polypeptide(L)'
;GALHPFVLEIKGLLASSEAFPAAFNGNLEIVKKFIKEYPTFKDKPGLWETTLLFSAARNNHLEIVKYLIEEAHCSVNAQNQREVEFALNTSSTNYTPRPTAASTALHAACYYNHLSIVRYL
;
A
#
# COMPACT_ATOMS: atom_id res chain seq x y z
N GLY A 1 10.25 22.48 -18.70
CA GLY A 1 11.31 22.00 -17.79
C GLY A 1 10.69 21.02 -16.83
N ALA A 2 11.31 19.87 -16.59
CA ALA A 2 10.82 18.90 -15.61
C ALA A 2 10.76 19.55 -14.22
N LEU A 3 9.69 19.28 -13.47
CA LEU A 3 9.58 19.70 -12.08
C LEU A 3 10.75 19.11 -11.28
N HIS A 4 11.31 19.91 -10.36
CA HIS A 4 12.38 19.47 -9.49
C HIS A 4 11.95 18.20 -8.71
N PRO A 5 12.79 17.16 -8.59
CA PRO A 5 12.42 15.87 -7.97
C PRO A 5 11.74 16.01 -6.60
N PHE A 6 12.24 16.92 -5.76
CA PHE A 6 11.64 17.24 -4.46
C PHE A 6 10.18 17.73 -4.55
N VAL A 7 9.86 18.56 -5.56
CA VAL A 7 8.50 19.05 -5.75
C VAL A 7 7.58 17.91 -6.21
N LEU A 8 8.08 17.00 -7.05
CA LEU A 8 7.33 15.81 -7.45
C LEU A 8 7.06 14.88 -6.27
N GLU A 9 8.03 14.73 -5.36
CA GLU A 9 7.87 13.95 -4.14
C GLU A 9 6.81 14.53 -3.19
N ILE A 10 6.83 15.85 -2.94
CA ILE A 10 5.79 16.52 -2.13
C ILE A 10 4.40 16.34 -2.76
N LYS A 11 4.29 16.51 -4.09
CA LYS A 11 3.02 16.30 -4.79
C LYS A 11 2.55 14.85 -4.73
N GLY A 12 3.46 13.89 -4.88
CA GLY A 12 3.14 12.47 -4.76
C GLY A 12 2.67 12.10 -3.36
N LEU A 13 3.29 12.67 -2.33
CA LEU A 13 2.86 12.50 -0.95
C LEU A 13 1.45 13.06 -0.73
N LEU A 14 1.16 14.27 -1.22
CA LEU A 14 -0.17 14.85 -1.13
C LEU A 14 -1.21 14.00 -1.89
N ALA A 15 -0.92 13.61 -3.14
CA ALA A 15 -1.81 12.80 -3.97
C ALA A 15 -2.06 11.39 -3.38
N SER A 16 -1.12 10.86 -2.58
CA SER A 16 -1.31 9.59 -1.89
C SER A 16 -2.50 9.60 -0.91
N SER A 17 -2.86 10.78 -0.37
CA SER A 17 -4.02 10.92 0.51
C SER A 17 -5.36 10.57 -0.16
N GLU A 18 -5.43 10.64 -1.48
CA GLU A 18 -6.59 10.24 -2.28
C GLU A 18 -6.44 8.82 -2.84
N ALA A 19 -5.24 8.46 -3.30
CA ALA A 19 -4.98 7.19 -3.95
C ALA A 19 -5.15 5.98 -3.01
N PHE A 20 -4.76 6.13 -1.74
CA PHE A 20 -4.86 5.05 -0.76
C PHE A 20 -6.32 4.73 -0.36
N PRO A 21 -7.15 5.73 -0.02
CA PRO A 21 -8.59 5.52 0.10
C PRO A 21 -9.23 4.98 -1.19
N ALA A 22 -8.77 5.41 -2.37
CA ALA A 22 -9.27 4.85 -3.64
C ALA A 22 -8.97 3.36 -3.78
N ALA A 23 -7.74 2.91 -3.46
CA ALA A 23 -7.41 1.49 -3.43
C ALA A 23 -8.22 0.72 -2.38
N PHE A 24 -8.48 1.34 -1.22
CA PHE A 24 -9.31 0.79 -0.16
C PHE A 24 -10.80 0.65 -0.57
N ASN A 25 -11.33 1.60 -1.34
CA ASN A 25 -12.74 1.66 -1.75
C ASN A 25 -13.03 1.06 -3.13
N GLY A 26 -12.00 0.59 -3.85
CA GLY A 26 -12.18 -0.09 -5.14
C GLY A 26 -12.22 0.85 -6.34
N ASN A 27 -11.73 2.08 -6.23
CA ASN A 27 -11.66 3.03 -7.34
C ASN A 27 -10.36 2.85 -8.15
N LEU A 28 -10.41 1.95 -9.13
CA LEU A 28 -9.27 1.62 -10.00
C LEU A 28 -8.72 2.81 -10.79
N GLU A 29 -9.59 3.69 -11.29
CA GLU A 29 -9.19 4.83 -12.14
C GLU A 29 -8.27 5.80 -11.40
N ILE A 30 -8.58 6.12 -10.13
CA ILE A 30 -7.73 6.99 -9.30
C ILE A 30 -6.38 6.31 -9.02
N VAL A 31 -6.38 5.00 -8.76
CA VAL A 31 -5.14 4.24 -8.54
C VAL A 31 -4.26 4.23 -9.79
N LYS A 32 -4.85 3.96 -10.98
CA LYS A 32 -4.14 4.00 -12.27
C LYS A 32 -3.52 5.37 -12.53
N LYS A 33 -4.30 6.44 -12.33
CA LYS A 33 -3.82 7.82 -12.51
C LYS A 33 -2.66 8.13 -11.55
N PHE A 34 -2.78 7.77 -10.28
CA PHE A 34 -1.76 8.02 -9.28
C PHE A 34 -0.44 7.31 -9.60
N ILE A 35 -0.48 6.01 -9.93
CA ILE A 35 0.74 5.25 -10.29
C ILE A 35 1.40 5.81 -11.55
N LYS A 36 0.60 6.23 -12.54
CA LYS A 36 1.12 6.84 -13.77
C LYS A 36 1.83 8.17 -13.51
N GLU A 37 1.28 9.01 -12.64
CA GLU A 37 1.84 10.32 -12.30
C GLU A 37 3.02 10.22 -11.31
N TYR A 38 2.97 9.25 -10.39
CA TYR A 38 3.92 9.09 -9.28
C TYR A 38 4.43 7.64 -9.15
N PRO A 39 5.11 7.08 -10.16
CA PRO A 39 5.50 5.67 -10.18
C PRO A 39 6.44 5.26 -9.04
N THR A 40 7.18 6.22 -8.47
CA THR A 40 8.08 6.00 -7.32
C THR A 40 7.35 5.70 -6.00
N PHE A 41 6.02 5.86 -5.95
CA PHE A 41 5.19 5.60 -4.77
C PHE A 41 4.55 4.21 -4.77
N LYS A 42 4.68 3.43 -5.85
CA LYS A 42 3.91 2.20 -6.06
C LYS A 42 4.04 1.14 -4.97
N ASP A 43 5.20 1.08 -4.32
CA ASP A 43 5.51 0.16 -3.21
C ASP A 43 5.74 0.90 -1.88
N LYS A 44 5.67 2.23 -1.88
CA LYS A 44 5.86 3.03 -0.67
C LYS A 44 4.63 2.93 0.23
N PRO A 45 4.81 2.84 1.55
CA PRO A 45 3.74 3.06 2.49
C PRO A 45 3.17 4.48 2.36
N GLY A 46 1.85 4.59 2.34
CA GLY A 46 1.12 5.86 2.37
C GLY A 46 0.29 5.98 3.63
N LEU A 47 -0.98 6.34 3.48
CA LEU A 47 -1.90 6.53 4.60
C LEU A 47 -2.02 5.27 5.47
N TRP A 48 -2.03 5.47 6.80
CA TRP A 48 -2.00 4.41 7.81
C TRP A 48 -0.84 3.42 7.65
N GLU A 49 0.26 3.89 7.03
CA GLU A 49 1.48 3.14 6.77
C GLU A 49 1.23 1.85 5.97
N THR A 50 0.17 1.80 5.17
CA THR A 50 -0.14 0.65 4.30
C THR A 50 0.39 0.88 2.89
N THR A 51 0.49 -0.16 2.05
CA THR A 51 0.75 -0.03 0.60
C THR A 51 -0.57 -0.02 -0.18
N LEU A 52 -0.54 0.42 -1.45
CA LEU A 52 -1.72 0.36 -2.33
C LEU A 52 -2.20 -1.09 -2.49
N LEU A 53 -1.27 -2.02 -2.68
CA LEU A 53 -1.56 -3.44 -2.83
C LEU A 53 -2.18 -4.02 -1.55
N PHE A 54 -1.66 -3.64 -0.37
CA PHE A 54 -2.26 -4.03 0.91
C PHE A 54 -3.69 -3.52 1.06
N SER A 55 -3.93 -2.25 0.69
CA SER A 55 -5.26 -1.61 0.82
C SER A 55 -6.31 -2.27 -0.08
N ALA A 56 -5.94 -2.59 -1.32
CA ALA A 56 -6.79 -3.30 -2.25
C ALA A 56 -7.05 -4.75 -1.81
N ALA A 57 -6.00 -5.46 -1.37
CA ALA A 57 -6.10 -6.83 -0.89
C ALA A 57 -6.98 -6.94 0.36
N ARG A 58 -6.84 -6.01 1.30
CA ARG A 58 -7.65 -5.92 2.54
C ARG A 58 -9.15 -5.80 2.27
N ASN A 59 -9.56 -5.17 1.16
CA ASN A 59 -10.96 -4.89 0.85
C ASN A 59 -11.49 -5.67 -0.36
N ASN A 60 -10.82 -6.77 -0.72
CA ASN A 60 -11.26 -7.68 -1.78
C ASN A 60 -11.36 -7.05 -3.19
N HIS A 61 -10.53 -6.04 -3.49
CA HIS A 61 -10.53 -5.40 -4.80
C HIS A 61 -9.56 -6.09 -5.77
N LEU A 62 -9.91 -7.30 -6.20
CA LEU A 62 -9.07 -8.15 -7.06
C LEU A 62 -8.61 -7.45 -8.35
N GLU A 63 -9.47 -6.66 -9.00
CA GLU A 63 -9.10 -5.94 -10.23
C GLU A 63 -7.99 -4.90 -10.00
N ILE A 64 -7.97 -4.25 -8.84
CA ILE A 64 -6.87 -3.35 -8.46
C ILE A 64 -5.61 -4.16 -8.14
N VAL A 65 -5.75 -5.30 -7.47
CA VAL A 65 -4.61 -6.20 -7.18
C VAL A 65 -3.93 -6.66 -8.47
N LYS A 66 -4.71 -7.12 -9.46
CA LYS A 66 -4.19 -7.51 -10.78
C LYS A 66 -3.49 -6.35 -11.47
N TYR A 67 -4.12 -5.19 -11.56
CA TYR A 67 -3.51 -4.00 -12.15
C TYR A 67 -2.16 -3.68 -11.49
N LEU A 68 -2.12 -3.63 -10.16
CA LEU A 68 -0.91 -3.28 -9.42
C LEU A 68 0.24 -4.28 -9.67
N ILE A 69 -0.06 -5.57 -9.88
CA ILE A 69 0.95 -6.62 -10.08
C ILE A 69 1.35 -6.73 -11.55
N GLU A 70 0.37 -6.87 -12.44
CA GLU A 70 0.59 -7.20 -13.85
C GLU A 70 1.02 -5.98 -14.66
N GLU A 71 0.43 -4.81 -14.41
CA GLU A 71 0.68 -3.59 -15.18
C GLU A 71 1.62 -2.61 -14.47
N ALA A 72 1.45 -2.39 -13.16
CA ALA A 72 2.29 -1.47 -12.40
C ALA A 72 3.58 -2.11 -11.83
N HIS A 73 3.67 -3.43 -11.90
CA HIS A 73 4.81 -4.21 -11.40
C HIS A 73 5.17 -3.89 -9.93
N CYS A 74 4.16 -3.71 -9.08
CA CYS A 74 4.34 -3.59 -7.63
C CYS A 74 4.89 -4.90 -7.07
N SER A 75 5.70 -4.79 -6.01
CA SER A 75 6.19 -5.95 -5.28
C SER A 75 5.05 -6.55 -4.44
N VAL A 76 4.74 -7.83 -4.66
CA VAL A 76 3.81 -8.59 -3.82
C VAL A 76 4.26 -8.70 -2.36
N ASN A 77 5.57 -8.55 -2.14
CA ASN A 77 6.21 -8.60 -0.84
C ASN A 77 6.39 -7.21 -0.21
N ALA A 78 5.87 -6.13 -0.83
CA ALA A 78 5.89 -4.81 -0.22
C ALA A 78 5.13 -4.84 1.12
N GLN A 79 5.83 -4.45 2.18
CA GLN A 79 5.33 -4.50 3.55
C GLN A 79 4.73 -3.16 3.95
N ASN A 80 3.67 -3.22 4.76
CA ASN A 80 3.23 -2.04 5.50
C ASN A 80 4.30 -1.63 6.55
N GLN A 81 4.22 -0.39 7.02
CA GLN A 81 5.11 0.16 8.06
C GLN A 81 4.41 0.41 9.39
N ARG A 82 3.18 -0.11 9.59
CA ARG A 82 2.27 0.10 10.76
C ARG A 82 2.89 -0.05 12.15
N GLU A 83 4.06 -0.65 12.22
CA GLU A 83 4.77 -1.01 13.43
C GLU A 83 5.94 -0.08 13.73
N VAL A 84 6.57 0.51 12.70
CA VAL A 84 7.81 1.30 12.86
C VAL A 84 7.57 2.48 13.80
N GLU A 85 6.47 3.21 13.62
CA GLU A 85 6.13 4.33 14.51
C GLU A 85 5.75 3.87 15.93
N PHE A 86 5.05 2.75 16.08
CA PHE A 86 4.68 2.21 17.40
C PHE A 86 5.91 1.70 18.18
N ALA A 87 6.82 0.99 17.52
CA ALA A 87 8.04 0.48 18.12
C ALA A 87 8.97 1.62 18.54
N LEU A 88 9.13 2.66 17.70
CA LEU A 88 9.94 3.84 18.03
C LEU A 88 9.37 4.63 19.23
N ASN A 89 8.05 4.70 19.36
CA ASN A 89 7.39 5.48 20.43
C ASN A 89 7.32 4.77 21.80
N THR A 90 7.47 3.44 21.87
CA THR A 90 7.25 2.70 23.13
C THR A 90 8.45 2.63 24.05
N SER A 91 9.68 2.94 23.61
CA SER A 91 10.91 2.93 24.42
C SER A 91 11.08 1.68 25.31
N SER A 92 10.46 0.56 24.92
CA SER A 92 10.28 -0.59 25.80
C SER A 92 11.16 -1.74 25.32
N THR A 93 12.04 -2.21 26.19
CA THR A 93 12.94 -3.35 25.91
C THR A 93 12.21 -4.70 25.84
N ASN A 94 10.93 -4.75 26.22
CA ASN A 94 10.05 -5.92 26.15
C ASN A 94 8.93 -5.71 25.11
N TYR A 95 9.29 -5.21 23.94
CA TYR A 95 8.34 -5.05 22.84
C TYR A 95 8.03 -6.38 22.17
N THR A 96 6.74 -6.69 22.03
CA THR A 96 6.25 -7.79 21.18
C THR A 96 5.60 -7.18 19.94
N PRO A 97 6.12 -7.47 18.73
CA PRO A 97 5.48 -7.10 17.47
C PRO A 97 4.00 -7.45 17.46
N ARG A 98 3.15 -6.53 17.00
CA ARG A 98 1.76 -6.92 16.70
C ARG A 98 1.80 -7.96 15.58
N PRO A 99 0.88 -8.96 15.54
CA PRO A 99 0.85 -9.93 14.44
C PRO A 99 0.72 -9.31 13.03
N THR A 100 0.26 -8.05 12.95
CA THR A 100 0.11 -7.29 11.71
C THR A 100 1.35 -6.46 11.33
N ALA A 101 2.42 -6.58 12.11
CA ALA A 101 3.75 -6.06 11.84
C ALA A 101 4.21 -6.42 10.42
N ALA A 102 4.78 -5.44 9.71
CA ALA A 102 5.38 -5.63 8.39
C ALA A 102 4.54 -6.50 7.43
N SER A 103 3.21 -6.43 7.52
CA SER A 103 2.33 -7.34 6.80
C SER A 103 2.21 -6.96 5.33
N THR A 104 2.21 -7.98 4.48
CA THR A 104 2.03 -7.86 3.02
C THR A 104 0.57 -7.96 2.62
N ALA A 105 0.29 -7.80 1.33
CA ALA A 105 -1.05 -7.97 0.77
C ALA A 105 -1.64 -9.37 1.00
N LEU A 106 -0.80 -10.42 0.96
CA LEU A 106 -1.24 -11.79 1.23
C LEU A 106 -1.71 -11.96 2.68
N HIS A 107 -0.99 -11.40 3.65
CA HIS A 107 -1.41 -11.41 5.06
C HIS A 107 -2.79 -10.76 5.24
N ALA A 108 -3.03 -9.62 4.57
CA ALA A 108 -4.33 -8.96 4.60
C ALA A 108 -5.43 -9.84 3.98
N ALA A 109 -5.19 -10.39 2.79
CA ALA A 109 -6.17 -11.25 2.11
C ALA A 109 -6.53 -12.49 2.95
N CYS A 110 -5.54 -13.12 3.59
CA CYS A 110 -5.76 -14.24 4.50
C CYS A 110 -6.56 -13.82 5.75
N TYR A 111 -6.16 -12.73 6.42
CA TYR A 111 -6.81 -12.26 7.65
C TYR A 111 -8.30 -11.93 7.44
N TYR A 112 -8.64 -11.35 6.29
CA TYR A 112 -10.00 -10.95 5.95
C TYR A 112 -10.76 -11.98 5.10
N ASN A 113 -10.20 -13.17 4.89
CA ASN A 113 -10.81 -14.30 4.16
C ASN A 113 -11.17 -13.99 2.69
N HIS A 114 -10.31 -13.24 1.99
CA HIS A 114 -10.49 -12.90 0.58
C HIS A 114 -9.87 -13.96 -0.33
N LEU A 115 -10.52 -15.13 -0.39
CA LEU A 115 -9.99 -16.32 -1.08
C LEU A 115 -9.63 -16.11 -2.56
N SER A 116 -10.35 -15.23 -3.26
CA SER A 116 -10.06 -14.86 -4.66
C SER A 116 -8.67 -14.24 -4.80
N ILE A 117 -8.28 -13.39 -3.86
CA ILE A 117 -6.98 -12.73 -3.83
C ILE A 117 -5.91 -13.68 -3.28
N VAL A 118 -6.21 -14.47 -2.26
CA VAL A 118 -5.28 -15.50 -1.74
C VAL A 118 -4.91 -16.53 -2.81
N ARG A 119 -5.83 -16.89 -3.71
CA ARG A 119 -5.53 -17.80 -4.84
C ARG A 119 -4.74 -17.14 -5.96
N TYR A 120 -4.81 -15.81 -6.05
CA TYR A 120 -4.15 -15.06 -7.10
C TYR A 120 -2.71 -14.68 -6.73
N LEU A 121 -2.50 -14.29 -5.48
CA LEU A 121 -1.17 -14.00 -4.89
C LEU A 121 -0.40 -15.28 -4.61
#